data_AF-A0A163J5J3-F1
#
_entry.id   AF-A0A163J5J3-F1
#
_cell.length_a   1.000
_cell.length_b   1.000
_cell.length_c   1.000
_cell.angle_alpha   90.00
_cell.angle_beta   90.00
_cell.angle_gamma   90.00
#
_symmetry.space_group_name_H-M   'P 1'
#
loop_
_entity.id
_entity.type
_entity.pdbx_description
1 polymer ?
#
loop_
_entity_poly.entity_id
_entity_poly.type
_entity_poly.pdbx_seq_one_letter_code
_entity_poly.pdbx_strand_id
1 'polypeptide(L)'
;MKFSFDLPTFLKEVTDYKALPLSLVEWQRVYVERVGLSENTPPNESGQVLPFHPKTLELEIARYHESIDDVKDRYIDLEAKWRFLGTVLQDPPVHADLKQRIDIEGIVLGLSQKLTKIEEEMVQSKHTIADMNAINDKARQALNDSVDDIIKITDEIEAQNRELADIEATLNKYAVKRTPEEARAMLDKQTLELAAISKRKDAHHDRVAELEWQMEDELQEIQALEATLRKVQARAKEAVEKSGQRDLDTEKREAWFTQMTQLCCSMYGVDNVALDGNCIKVEYLTKDQLVITLDPLTELITDISVNNDNVAIGDLWDLAKGQHINDVGSTIVLETLARTRHL
;
A
#
# COMPACT_ATOMS: atom_id res chain seq x y z
N MET A 1 -5.44 -26.05 -78.38
CA MET A 1 -5.19 -24.88 -79.24
C MET A 1 -3.70 -24.76 -79.49
N LYS A 2 -3.23 -25.02 -80.71
CA LYS A 2 -1.82 -24.76 -81.07
C LYS A 2 -1.70 -23.26 -81.36
N PHE A 3 -1.05 -22.52 -80.47
CA PHE A 3 -0.62 -21.15 -80.77
C PHE A 3 0.55 -21.25 -81.76
N SER A 4 0.28 -21.05 -83.06
CA SER A 4 1.34 -20.81 -84.04
C SER A 4 1.89 -19.41 -83.80
N PHE A 5 3.07 -19.33 -83.20
CA PHE A 5 3.79 -18.07 -83.04
C PHE A 5 4.38 -17.66 -84.38
N ASP A 6 3.74 -16.71 -85.04
CA ASP A 6 4.12 -16.26 -86.38
C ASP A 6 5.34 -15.32 -86.26
N LEU A 7 6.53 -15.94 -86.26
CA LEU A 7 7.82 -15.28 -86.12
C LEU A 7 8.05 -14.05 -87.04
N PRO A 8 7.61 -14.04 -88.31
CA PRO A 8 7.81 -12.88 -89.17
C PRO A 8 6.93 -11.68 -88.79
N THR A 9 5.76 -11.92 -88.19
CA THR A 9 4.85 -10.88 -87.71
C THR A 9 5.42 -10.23 -86.45
N PHE A 10 5.95 -11.04 -85.53
CA PHE A 10 6.64 -10.57 -84.33
C PHE A 10 7.91 -9.77 -84.68
N LEU A 11 8.70 -10.20 -85.67
CA LEU A 11 9.88 -9.47 -86.10
C LEU A 11 9.54 -8.11 -86.75
N LYS A 12 8.42 -8.02 -87.48
CA LYS A 12 7.90 -6.74 -88.00
C LYS A 12 7.49 -5.79 -86.88
N GLU A 13 6.73 -6.27 -85.90
CA GLU A 13 6.35 -5.47 -84.74
C GLU A 13 7.60 -4.98 -83.97
N VAL A 14 8.61 -5.84 -83.78
CA VAL A 14 9.86 -5.45 -83.12
C VAL A 14 10.63 -4.38 -83.91
N THR A 15 10.64 -4.45 -85.25
CA THR A 15 11.26 -3.39 -86.07
C THR A 15 10.46 -2.10 -86.05
N ASP A 16 9.12 -2.17 -86.02
CA ASP A 16 8.25 -1.01 -85.90
C ASP A 16 8.40 -0.33 -84.53
N TYR A 17 8.52 -1.13 -83.45
CA TYR A 17 8.81 -0.64 -82.10
C TYR A 17 10.19 0.01 -81.95
N LYS A 18 11.19 -0.41 -82.75
CA LYS A 18 12.52 0.23 -82.78
C LYS A 18 12.55 1.52 -83.60
N ALA A 19 11.59 1.72 -84.51
CA ALA A 19 11.49 2.92 -85.35
C ALA A 19 10.66 4.04 -84.71
N LEU A 20 9.87 3.74 -83.67
CA LEU A 20 9.13 4.74 -82.91
C LEU A 20 10.10 5.60 -82.06
N PRO A 21 10.05 6.94 -82.17
CA PRO A 21 10.83 7.80 -81.30
C PRO A 21 10.42 7.54 -79.86
N LEU A 22 11.40 7.23 -79.01
CA LEU A 22 11.21 6.91 -77.60
C LEU A 22 10.81 8.19 -76.83
N SER A 23 9.57 8.64 -76.98
CA SER A 23 9.03 9.79 -76.27
C SER A 23 8.56 9.38 -74.87
N LEU A 24 9.50 8.97 -74.03
CA LEU A 24 9.29 8.61 -72.61
C LEU A 24 8.45 9.67 -71.87
N VAL A 25 8.63 10.95 -72.21
CA VAL A 25 7.89 12.07 -71.62
C VAL A 25 6.42 12.09 -72.05
N GLU A 26 6.09 11.75 -73.30
CA GLU A 26 4.69 11.62 -73.75
C GLU A 26 4.05 10.38 -73.18
N TRP A 27 4.78 9.27 -73.09
CA TRP A 27 4.26 8.02 -72.52
C TRP A 27 4.00 8.19 -71.02
N GLN A 28 4.88 8.90 -70.32
CA GLN A 28 4.67 9.29 -68.92
C GLN A 28 3.49 10.26 -68.79
N ARG A 29 3.33 11.23 -69.70
CA ARG A 29 2.19 12.14 -69.71
C ARG A 29 0.87 11.40 -69.95
N VAL A 30 0.82 10.50 -70.94
CA VAL A 30 -0.35 9.66 -71.25
C VAL A 30 -0.65 8.69 -70.10
N TYR A 31 0.38 8.16 -69.43
CA TYR A 31 0.20 7.34 -68.23
C TYR A 31 -0.36 8.16 -67.06
N VAL A 32 0.15 9.36 -66.80
CA VAL A 32 -0.37 10.28 -65.78
C VAL A 32 -1.81 10.72 -66.08
N GLU A 33 -2.14 10.97 -67.35
CA GLU A 33 -3.51 11.27 -67.81
C GLU A 33 -4.45 10.07 -67.65
N ARG A 34 -4.01 8.86 -68.02
CA ARG A 34 -4.84 7.64 -67.90
C ARG A 34 -5.01 7.16 -66.46
N VAL A 35 -4.00 7.34 -65.62
CA VAL A 35 -4.00 6.90 -64.21
C VAL A 35 -4.53 7.99 -63.28
N GLY A 36 -4.82 9.19 -63.82
CA GLY A 36 -5.45 10.28 -63.06
C GLY A 36 -4.55 10.88 -61.97
N LEU A 37 -3.23 10.85 -62.15
CA LEU A 37 -2.25 11.35 -61.16
C LEU A 37 -2.03 12.87 -61.21
N SER A 38 -2.85 13.61 -61.96
CA SER A 38 -2.91 15.07 -61.87
C SER A 38 -3.64 15.48 -60.59
N GLU A 39 -3.04 16.37 -59.78
CA GLU A 39 -3.52 16.81 -58.46
C GLU A 39 -4.96 17.38 -58.43
N ASN A 40 -5.60 17.58 -59.59
CA ASN A 40 -6.93 18.21 -59.70
C ASN A 40 -8.00 17.40 -60.45
N THR A 41 -7.82 16.09 -60.68
CA THR A 41 -8.89 15.28 -61.31
C THR A 41 -9.80 14.69 -60.22
N PRO A 42 -11.10 15.03 -60.16
CA PRO A 42 -12.03 14.33 -59.29
C PRO A 42 -12.13 12.85 -59.73
N PRO A 43 -12.37 11.92 -58.78
CA PRO A 43 -12.42 10.49 -59.09
C PRO A 43 -13.49 10.24 -60.14
N ASN A 44 -13.07 9.68 -61.28
CA ASN A 44 -13.95 9.38 -62.41
C ASN A 44 -15.02 8.37 -61.95
N GLU A 45 -16.30 8.67 -62.17
CA GLU A 45 -17.47 7.84 -61.79
C GLU A 45 -17.54 6.49 -62.54
N SER A 46 -16.58 6.22 -63.42
CA SER A 46 -16.42 4.92 -64.07
C SER A 46 -15.53 4.05 -63.17
N GLY A 47 -16.14 3.25 -62.29
CA GLY A 47 -15.52 2.39 -61.29
C GLY A 47 -14.56 1.29 -61.79
N GLN A 48 -13.55 1.65 -62.57
CA GLN A 48 -12.38 0.82 -62.85
C GLN A 48 -11.22 1.32 -61.99
N VAL A 49 -11.20 0.83 -60.75
CA VAL A 49 -10.04 0.92 -59.88
C VAL A 49 -8.93 0.07 -60.51
N LEU A 50 -7.92 0.73 -61.07
CA LEU A 50 -6.74 0.04 -61.59
C LEU A 50 -6.02 -0.65 -60.42
N PRO A 51 -5.66 -1.95 -60.53
CA PRO A 51 -5.13 -2.76 -59.42
C PRO A 51 -3.77 -2.32 -58.87
N PHE A 52 -3.19 -1.23 -59.37
CA PHE A 52 -1.87 -0.72 -58.96
C PHE A 52 -1.86 0.79 -58.68
N HIS A 53 -3.00 1.38 -58.31
CA HIS A 53 -3.03 2.78 -57.91
C HIS A 53 -2.30 2.97 -56.55
N PRO A 54 -1.40 3.95 -56.39
CA PRO A 54 -0.61 4.11 -55.16
C PRO A 54 -1.48 4.24 -53.90
N LYS A 55 -2.55 5.05 -53.97
CA LYS A 55 -3.49 5.21 -52.83
C LYS A 55 -4.26 3.93 -52.48
N THR A 56 -4.54 3.04 -53.44
CA THR A 56 -5.23 1.77 -53.13
C THR A 56 -4.26 0.76 -52.53
N LEU A 57 -3.00 0.75 -52.99
CA LEU A 57 -1.95 -0.04 -52.37
C LEU A 57 -1.65 0.44 -50.94
N GLU A 58 -1.62 1.74 -50.69
CA GLU A 58 -1.48 2.30 -49.33
C GLU A 58 -2.61 1.85 -48.39
N LEU A 59 -3.86 1.89 -48.88
CA LEU A 59 -5.02 1.41 -48.11
C LEU A 59 -4.98 -0.12 -47.89
N GLU A 60 -4.51 -0.88 -48.88
CA GLU A 60 -4.37 -2.33 -48.75
C GLU A 60 -3.26 -2.70 -47.76
N ILE A 61 -2.12 -2.00 -47.80
CA ILE A 61 -1.03 -2.14 -46.83
C ILE A 61 -1.51 -1.80 -45.43
N ALA A 62 -2.28 -0.72 -45.25
CA ALA A 62 -2.84 -0.36 -43.95
C ALA A 62 -3.78 -1.45 -43.41
N ARG A 63 -4.64 -2.04 -44.27
CA ARG A 63 -5.52 -3.16 -43.90
C ARG A 63 -4.75 -4.43 -43.54
N TYR A 64 -3.68 -4.75 -44.26
CA TYR A 64 -2.83 -5.89 -43.90
C TYR A 64 -2.12 -5.65 -42.57
N HIS A 65 -1.70 -4.41 -42.27
CA HIS A 65 -1.09 -4.08 -41.00
C HIS A 65 -2.05 -4.30 -39.83
N GLU A 66 -3.27 -3.78 -39.92
CA GLU A 66 -4.32 -3.97 -38.92
C GLU A 66 -4.66 -5.46 -38.74
N SER A 67 -4.77 -6.21 -39.85
CA SER A 67 -5.00 -7.65 -39.79
C SER A 67 -3.83 -8.43 -39.17
N ILE A 68 -2.58 -7.99 -39.33
CA ILE A 68 -1.41 -8.63 -38.71
C ILE A 68 -1.40 -8.36 -37.20
N ASP A 69 -1.73 -7.14 -36.79
CA ASP A 69 -1.81 -6.77 -35.38
C ASP A 69 -2.92 -7.57 -34.66
N ASP A 70 -4.09 -7.72 -35.29
CA ASP A 70 -5.18 -8.59 -34.80
C ASP A 70 -4.74 -10.05 -34.63
N VAL A 71 -3.98 -10.59 -35.59
CA VAL A 71 -3.48 -11.97 -35.54
C VAL A 71 -2.44 -12.13 -34.43
N LYS A 72 -1.58 -11.13 -34.25
CA LYS A 72 -0.57 -11.11 -33.20
C LYS A 72 -1.22 -11.10 -31.81
N ASP A 73 -2.23 -10.26 -31.60
CA ASP A 73 -2.93 -10.19 -30.32
C ASP A 73 -3.64 -11.51 -30.01
N ARG A 74 -4.31 -12.11 -31.01
CA ARG A 74 -4.91 -13.46 -30.87
C ARG A 74 -3.88 -14.53 -30.57
N TYR A 75 -2.70 -14.45 -31.18
CA TYR A 75 -1.61 -15.39 -30.92
C TYR A 75 -1.10 -15.26 -29.48
N ILE A 76 -0.88 -14.04 -28.99
CA ILE A 76 -0.46 -13.76 -27.61
C ILE A 76 -1.51 -14.29 -26.62
N ASP A 77 -2.79 -14.03 -26.88
CA ASP A 77 -3.88 -14.55 -26.06
C ASP A 77 -3.94 -16.09 -26.04
N LEU A 78 -3.71 -16.72 -27.19
CA LEU A 78 -3.74 -18.16 -27.31
C LEU A 78 -2.51 -18.80 -26.65
N GLU A 79 -1.33 -18.19 -26.77
CA GLU A 79 -0.12 -18.59 -26.06
C GLU A 79 -0.27 -18.43 -24.54
N ALA A 80 -0.87 -17.33 -24.07
CA ALA A 80 -1.14 -17.10 -22.66
C ALA A 80 -2.11 -18.15 -22.10
N LYS A 81 -3.20 -18.45 -22.83
CA LYS A 81 -4.14 -19.52 -22.48
C LYS A 81 -3.45 -20.88 -22.47
N TRP A 82 -2.59 -21.17 -23.44
CA TRP A 82 -1.86 -22.43 -23.50
C TRP A 82 -0.86 -22.58 -22.36
N ARG A 83 -0.12 -21.52 -22.01
CA ARG A 83 0.76 -21.49 -20.82
C ARG A 83 -0.04 -21.65 -19.53
N PHE A 84 -1.19 -20.98 -19.42
CA PHE A 84 -2.10 -21.14 -18.28
C PHE A 84 -2.58 -22.59 -18.15
N LEU A 85 -3.07 -23.19 -19.24
CA LEU A 85 -3.46 -24.60 -19.30
C LEU A 85 -2.31 -25.52 -18.93
N GLY A 86 -1.10 -25.29 -19.45
CA GLY A 86 0.09 -26.04 -19.06
C GLY A 86 0.42 -25.93 -17.57
N THR A 87 0.28 -24.75 -16.97
CA THR A 87 0.48 -24.56 -15.52
C THR A 87 -0.59 -25.25 -14.67
N VAL A 88 -1.86 -25.22 -15.11
CA VAL A 88 -2.97 -25.86 -14.40
C VAL A 88 -2.92 -27.38 -14.51
N LEU A 89 -2.62 -27.90 -15.70
CA LEU A 89 -2.54 -29.33 -15.98
C LEU A 89 -1.23 -29.95 -15.53
N GLN A 90 -0.24 -29.13 -15.14
CA GLN A 90 1.12 -29.58 -14.82
C GLN A 90 1.70 -30.47 -15.93
N ASP A 91 1.56 -30.08 -17.19
CA ASP A 91 2.03 -30.85 -18.34
C ASP A 91 3.00 -30.01 -19.19
N PRO A 92 4.33 -30.21 -19.06
CA PRO A 92 5.04 -31.16 -18.19
C PRO A 92 4.98 -30.76 -16.70
N PRO A 93 5.16 -31.71 -15.75
CA PRO A 93 5.03 -31.44 -14.32
C PRO A 93 5.97 -30.32 -13.91
N VAL A 94 5.40 -29.19 -13.49
CA VAL A 94 6.14 -28.01 -13.04
C VAL A 94 6.77 -28.36 -11.71
N HIS A 95 7.97 -28.94 -11.76
CA HIS A 95 8.84 -29.00 -10.60
C HIS A 95 9.27 -27.56 -10.35
N ALA A 96 8.90 -27.00 -9.19
CA ALA A 96 9.39 -25.70 -8.78
C ALA A 96 10.92 -25.72 -8.91
N ASP A 97 11.46 -24.90 -9.83
CA ASP A 97 12.89 -24.89 -10.08
C ASP A 97 13.57 -24.57 -8.75
N LEU A 98 14.51 -25.43 -8.33
CA LEU A 98 15.10 -25.38 -6.99
C LEU A 98 15.72 -23.99 -6.74
N LYS A 99 16.15 -23.32 -7.81
CA LYS A 99 16.58 -21.92 -7.82
C LYS A 99 15.48 -20.94 -7.43
N GLN A 100 14.28 -21.06 -7.99
CA GLN A 100 13.15 -20.16 -7.68
C GLN A 100 12.71 -20.31 -6.22
N ARG A 101 12.74 -21.52 -5.65
CA ARG A 101 12.47 -21.73 -4.22
C ARG A 101 13.51 -21.04 -3.34
N ILE A 102 14.80 -21.23 -3.64
CA ILE A 102 15.90 -20.59 -2.91
C ILE A 102 15.80 -19.06 -3.01
N ASP A 103 15.45 -18.52 -4.18
CA ASP A 103 15.30 -17.08 -4.39
C ASP A 103 14.13 -16.51 -3.57
N ILE A 104 12.97 -17.19 -3.56
CA ILE A 104 11.80 -16.79 -2.76
C ILE A 104 12.11 -16.89 -1.28
N GLU A 105 12.74 -17.98 -0.81
CA GLU A 105 13.15 -18.14 0.58
C GLU A 105 14.14 -17.06 1.00
N GLY A 106 15.08 -16.68 0.12
CA GLY A 106 16.01 -15.58 0.35
C GLY A 106 15.32 -14.22 0.48
N ILE A 107 14.31 -13.96 -0.36
CA ILE A 107 13.50 -12.74 -0.28
C ILE A 107 12.69 -12.71 1.02
N VAL A 108 12.03 -13.81 1.37
CA VAL A 108 11.24 -13.94 2.60
C VAL A 108 12.11 -13.74 3.84
N LEU A 109 13.30 -14.34 3.87
CA LEU A 109 14.24 -14.21 4.96
C LEU A 109 14.82 -12.78 5.05
N GLY A 110 15.05 -12.12 3.91
CA GLY A 110 15.44 -10.72 3.88
C GLY A 110 14.33 -9.78 4.37
N LEU A 111 13.07 -10.08 4.05
CA LEU A 111 11.91 -9.32 4.54
C LEU A 111 11.67 -9.55 6.03
N SER A 112 11.84 -10.78 6.53
CA SER A 112 11.68 -11.09 7.96
C SER A 112 12.73 -10.35 8.79
N GLN A 113 13.99 -10.30 8.33
CA GLN A 113 15.05 -9.52 8.98
C GLN A 113 14.76 -8.01 9.01
N LYS A 114 14.16 -7.46 7.95
CA LYS A 114 13.73 -6.06 7.93
C LYS A 114 12.59 -5.82 8.91
N LEU A 115 11.63 -6.75 8.99
CA LEU A 115 10.53 -6.68 9.95
C LEU A 115 11.02 -6.70 11.40
N THR A 116 11.92 -7.63 11.75
CA THR A 116 12.48 -7.69 13.12
C THR A 116 13.24 -6.41 13.46
N LYS A 117 13.99 -5.85 12.52
CA LYS A 117 14.69 -4.57 12.73
C LYS A 117 13.72 -3.41 12.95
N ILE A 118 12.64 -3.34 12.18
CA ILE A 118 11.60 -2.31 12.36
C ILE A 118 10.91 -2.48 13.72
N GLU A 119 10.65 -3.72 14.14
CA GLU A 119 10.07 -4.02 15.44
C GLU A 119 11.00 -3.57 16.59
N GLU A 120 12.29 -3.85 16.50
CA GLU A 120 13.31 -3.35 17.44
C GLU A 120 13.34 -1.82 17.49
N GLU A 121 13.33 -1.14 16.34
CA GLU A 121 13.26 0.33 16.25
C GLU A 121 11.98 0.87 16.89
N MET A 122 10.85 0.17 16.75
CA MET A 122 9.57 0.56 17.36
C MET A 122 9.61 0.41 18.88
N VAL A 123 10.19 -0.68 19.39
CA VAL A 123 10.38 -0.92 20.83
C VAL A 123 11.30 0.15 21.43
N GLN A 124 12.41 0.47 20.76
CA GLN A 124 13.31 1.54 21.17
C GLN A 124 12.59 2.89 21.20
N SER A 125 11.83 3.21 20.15
CA SER A 125 11.06 4.46 20.10
C SER A 125 10.00 4.54 21.20
N LYS A 126 9.40 3.41 21.59
CA LYS A 126 8.45 3.37 22.71
C LYS A 126 9.15 3.65 24.04
N HIS A 127 10.33 3.09 24.24
CA HIS A 127 11.12 3.34 25.45
C HIS A 127 11.55 4.81 25.53
N THR A 128 12.04 5.40 24.43
CA THR A 128 12.40 6.83 24.42
C THR A 128 11.22 7.75 24.68
N ILE A 129 10.03 7.44 24.15
CA ILE A 129 8.81 8.21 24.48
C ILE A 129 8.50 8.10 25.98
N ALA A 130 8.61 6.90 26.57
CA ALA A 130 8.34 6.71 27.99
C ALA A 130 9.33 7.50 28.86
N ASP A 131 10.62 7.48 28.52
CA ASP A 131 11.65 8.22 29.24
C ASP A 131 11.45 9.73 29.10
N MET A 132 11.13 10.24 27.90
CA MET A 132 10.84 11.65 27.68
C MET A 132 9.59 12.12 28.43
N ASN A 133 8.55 11.29 28.52
CA ASN A 133 7.37 11.59 29.35
C ASN A 133 7.75 11.70 30.83
N ALA A 134 8.56 10.76 31.34
CA ALA A 134 9.00 10.79 32.73
C ALA A 134 9.85 12.03 33.06
N ILE A 135 10.68 12.48 32.12
CA ILE A 135 11.45 13.73 32.25
C ILE A 135 10.50 14.94 32.24
N ASN A 136 9.53 14.97 31.33
CA ASN A 136 8.55 16.06 31.24
C ASN A 136 7.70 16.16 32.52
N ASP A 137 7.24 15.03 33.06
CA ASP A 137 6.47 15.00 34.30
C ASP A 137 7.28 15.52 35.50
N LYS A 138 8.59 15.20 35.57
CA LYS A 138 9.49 15.77 36.59
C LYS A 138 9.67 17.27 36.43
N ALA A 139 9.87 17.76 35.20
CA ALA A 139 10.01 19.18 34.93
C ALA A 139 8.72 19.94 35.31
N ARG A 140 7.55 19.39 35.01
CA ARG A 140 6.26 19.95 35.41
C ARG A 140 6.07 19.98 36.93
N GLN A 141 6.56 18.97 37.65
CA GLN A 141 6.56 18.98 39.11
C GLN A 141 7.45 20.08 39.67
N ALA A 142 8.69 20.22 39.16
CA ALA A 142 9.60 21.29 39.58
C ALA A 142 9.02 22.69 39.34
N LEU A 143 8.39 22.89 38.17
CA LEU A 143 7.71 24.15 37.85
C LEU A 143 6.56 24.45 38.83
N ASN A 144 5.73 23.46 39.16
CA ASN A 144 4.65 23.64 40.12
C ASN A 144 5.18 23.97 41.53
N ASP A 145 6.25 23.31 41.97
CA ASP A 145 6.88 23.60 43.25
C ASP A 145 7.42 25.04 43.30
N SER A 146 8.02 25.52 42.20
CA SER A 146 8.49 26.91 42.06
C SER A 146 7.34 27.91 42.10
N VAL A 147 6.22 27.61 41.41
CA VAL A 147 5.00 28.45 41.45
C VAL A 147 4.41 28.53 42.87
N ASP A 148 4.34 27.40 43.59
CA ASP A 148 3.87 27.38 44.97
C ASP A 148 4.76 28.22 45.90
N ASP A 149 6.08 28.22 45.68
CA ASP A 149 7.01 29.05 46.43
C ASP A 149 6.87 30.54 46.10
N ILE A 150 6.63 30.90 44.83
CA ILE A 150 6.30 32.28 44.43
C ILE A 150 5.01 32.74 45.12
N ILE A 151 3.97 31.90 45.19
CA ILE A 151 2.72 32.23 45.88
C ILE A 151 2.98 32.51 47.37
N LYS A 152 3.74 31.66 48.06
CA LYS A 152 4.08 31.88 49.48
C LYS A 152 4.83 33.19 49.70
N ILE A 153 5.83 33.50 48.86
CA ILE A 153 6.58 34.75 48.96
C ILE A 153 5.67 35.95 48.70
N THR A 154 4.74 35.84 47.75
CA THR A 154 3.77 36.91 47.45
C THR A 154 2.84 37.15 48.64
N ASP A 155 2.34 36.10 49.29
CA ASP A 155 1.53 36.20 50.50
C ASP A 155 2.32 36.82 51.67
N GLU A 156 3.61 36.48 51.82
CA GLU A 156 4.50 37.10 52.81
C GLU A 156 4.70 38.60 52.54
N ILE A 157 4.88 38.99 51.27
CA ILE A 157 4.99 40.41 50.87
C ILE A 157 3.68 41.15 51.18
N GLU A 158 2.53 40.56 50.91
CA GLU A 158 1.24 41.16 51.27
C GLU A 158 1.08 41.33 52.78
N ALA A 159 1.46 40.33 53.58
CA ALA A 159 1.44 40.42 55.04
C ALA A 159 2.36 41.55 55.54
N GLN A 160 3.59 41.65 55.02
CA GLN A 160 4.52 42.72 55.35
C GLN A 160 3.99 44.10 54.95
N ASN A 161 3.33 44.23 53.79
CA ASN A 161 2.70 45.49 53.38
C ASN A 161 1.56 45.90 54.33
N ARG A 162 0.80 44.95 54.88
CA ARG A 162 -0.22 45.23 55.90
C ARG A 162 0.40 45.69 57.22
N GLU A 163 1.48 45.04 57.66
CA GLU A 163 2.23 45.47 58.85
C GLU A 163 2.79 46.90 58.69
N LEU A 164 3.35 47.22 57.52
CA LEU A 164 3.81 48.59 57.20
C LEU A 164 2.66 49.60 57.29
N ALA A 165 1.50 49.30 56.71
CA ALA A 165 0.33 50.17 56.77
C ALA A 165 -0.17 50.36 58.23
N ASP A 166 -0.13 49.33 59.06
CA ASP A 166 -0.47 49.42 60.48
C ASP A 166 0.55 50.26 61.28
N ILE A 167 1.84 50.15 60.96
CA ILE A 167 2.89 51.00 61.54
C ILE A 167 2.67 52.47 61.14
N GLU A 168 2.37 52.77 59.89
CA GLU A 168 2.04 54.13 59.43
C GLU A 168 0.76 54.68 60.09
N ALA A 169 -0.29 53.85 60.20
CA ALA A 169 -1.53 54.24 60.86
C ALA A 169 -1.35 54.50 62.36
N THR A 170 -0.50 53.72 63.04
CA THR A 170 -0.13 53.97 64.44
C THR A 170 0.71 55.23 64.58
N LEU A 171 1.65 55.50 63.67
CA LEU A 171 2.46 56.72 63.64
C LEU A 171 1.59 57.99 63.57
N ASN A 172 0.57 57.98 62.70
CA ASN A 172 -0.41 59.04 62.59
C ASN A 172 -1.27 59.22 63.87
N LYS A 173 -1.55 58.14 64.61
CA LYS A 173 -2.29 58.20 65.89
C LYS A 173 -1.44 58.73 67.05
N TYR A 174 -0.14 58.43 67.09
CA TYR A 174 0.75 58.79 68.21
C TYR A 174 1.33 60.22 68.14
N ALA A 175 1.12 60.94 67.03
CA ALA A 175 1.61 62.31 66.84
C ALA A 175 1.10 63.35 67.86
N VAL A 176 0.13 63.02 68.73
CA VAL A 176 -0.62 64.02 69.53
C VAL A 176 -0.35 63.97 71.05
N LYS A 177 0.31 62.96 71.64
CA LYS A 177 0.38 62.84 73.13
C LYS A 177 1.69 62.28 73.74
N ARG A 178 2.88 62.80 73.38
CA ARG A 178 4.13 62.40 74.06
C ARG A 178 5.11 63.55 74.28
N THR A 179 6.01 63.38 75.25
CA THR A 179 7.16 64.26 75.46
C THR A 179 8.15 64.13 74.29
N PRO A 180 8.87 65.21 73.91
CA PRO A 180 9.69 65.24 72.71
C PRO A 180 10.86 64.24 72.72
N GLU A 181 11.35 63.81 73.89
CA GLU A 181 12.43 62.81 74.02
C GLU A 181 11.93 61.38 73.79
N GLU A 182 10.78 61.01 74.36
CA GLU A 182 10.15 59.71 74.11
C GLU A 182 9.72 59.56 72.64
N ALA A 183 9.26 60.66 72.03
CA ALA A 183 8.92 60.69 70.62
C ALA A 183 10.15 60.42 69.74
N ARG A 184 11.31 61.05 70.03
CA ARG A 184 12.56 60.82 69.29
C ARG A 184 13.09 59.40 69.41
N ALA A 185 13.17 58.86 70.62
CA ALA A 185 13.66 57.50 70.84
C ALA A 185 12.79 56.43 70.14
N MET A 186 11.47 56.65 70.08
CA MET A 186 10.55 55.76 69.36
C MET A 186 10.65 55.94 67.84
N LEU A 187 10.84 57.16 67.35
CA LEU A 187 11.05 57.44 65.93
C LEU A 187 12.36 56.80 65.42
N ASP A 188 13.43 56.85 66.21
CA ASP A 188 14.70 56.18 65.88
C ASP A 188 14.54 54.65 65.86
N LYS A 189 13.81 54.08 66.83
CA LYS A 189 13.55 52.63 66.86
C LYS A 189 12.69 52.19 65.65
N GLN A 190 11.65 52.94 65.33
CA GLN A 190 10.74 52.61 64.23
C GLN A 190 11.33 52.89 62.85
N THR A 191 12.24 53.86 62.71
CA THR A 191 13.00 54.06 61.45
C THR A 191 14.00 52.94 61.21
N LEU A 192 14.62 52.39 62.26
CA LEU A 192 15.42 51.16 62.18
C LEU A 192 14.57 49.94 61.77
N GLU A 193 13.37 49.79 62.34
CA GLU A 193 12.43 48.73 61.96
C GLU A 193 11.97 48.87 60.50
N LEU A 194 11.61 50.09 60.06
CA LEU A 194 11.25 50.37 58.67
C LEU A 194 12.40 50.10 57.69
N ALA A 195 13.64 50.49 58.05
CA ALA A 195 14.81 50.20 57.23
C ALA A 195 15.08 48.69 57.13
N ALA A 196 14.87 47.95 58.23
CA ALA A 196 15.01 46.49 58.23
C ALA A 196 13.94 45.80 57.38
N ILE A 197 12.69 46.27 57.44
CA ILE A 197 11.58 45.75 56.62
C ILE A 197 11.81 46.08 55.15
N SER A 198 12.20 47.32 54.81
CA SER A 198 12.53 47.71 53.43
C SER A 198 13.64 46.83 52.86
N LYS A 199 14.70 46.57 53.62
CA LYS A 199 15.79 45.71 53.18
C LYS A 199 15.35 44.26 52.93
N ARG A 200 14.43 43.72 53.74
CA ARG A 200 13.86 42.39 53.48
C ARG A 200 12.98 42.40 52.25
N LYS A 201 12.14 43.43 52.09
CA LYS A 201 11.28 43.59 50.91
C LYS A 201 12.09 43.63 49.62
N ASP A 202 13.18 44.41 49.60
CA ASP A 202 14.08 44.48 48.43
C ASP A 202 14.72 43.12 48.16
N ALA A 203 15.20 42.42 49.19
CA ALA A 203 15.77 41.08 49.03
C ALA A 203 14.73 40.04 48.54
N HIS A 204 13.48 40.13 48.97
CA HIS A 204 12.40 39.30 48.45
C HIS A 204 12.06 39.65 47.00
N HIS A 205 12.10 40.93 46.63
CA HIS A 205 11.86 41.36 45.26
C HIS A 205 12.94 40.83 44.30
N ASP A 206 14.22 40.91 44.71
CA ASP A 206 15.33 40.32 43.97
C ASP A 206 15.17 38.80 43.84
N ARG A 207 14.70 38.13 44.91
CA ARG A 207 14.42 36.69 44.90
C ARG A 207 13.28 36.33 43.94
N VAL A 208 12.21 37.12 43.90
CA VAL A 208 11.10 36.93 42.96
C VAL A 208 11.58 37.10 41.53
N ALA A 209 12.35 38.15 41.25
CA ALA A 209 12.91 38.35 39.91
C ALA A 209 13.78 37.17 39.48
N GLU A 210 14.65 36.66 40.35
CA GLU A 210 15.47 35.47 40.06
C GLU A 210 14.60 34.23 39.76
N LEU A 211 13.53 34.02 40.52
CA LEU A 211 12.60 32.90 40.31
C LEU A 211 11.79 33.06 39.02
N GLU A 212 11.37 34.27 38.66
CA GLU A 212 10.70 34.55 37.39
C GLU A 212 11.59 34.18 36.19
N TRP A 213 12.88 34.51 36.27
CA TRP A 213 13.85 34.12 35.24
C TRP A 213 14.02 32.60 35.15
N GLN A 214 14.13 31.90 36.28
CA GLN A 214 14.22 30.44 36.32
C GLN A 214 12.94 29.78 35.77
N MET A 215 11.78 30.33 36.11
CA MET A 215 10.49 29.85 35.63
C MET A 215 10.37 30.00 34.11
N GLU A 216 10.81 31.13 33.54
CA GLU A 216 10.81 31.36 32.09
C GLU A 216 11.72 30.34 31.36
N ASP A 217 12.91 30.06 31.90
CA ASP A 217 13.84 29.07 31.35
C ASP A 217 13.25 27.64 31.39
N GLU A 218 12.66 27.23 32.52
CA GLU A 218 12.00 25.92 32.64
C GLU A 218 10.80 25.79 31.70
N LEU A 219 10.02 26.87 31.52
CA LEU A 219 8.87 26.89 30.61
C LEU A 219 9.33 26.73 29.16
N GLN A 220 10.44 27.37 28.76
CA GLN A 220 11.04 27.16 27.44
C GLN A 220 11.54 25.72 27.25
N GLU A 221 12.17 25.13 28.27
CA GLU A 221 12.61 23.72 28.23
C GLU A 221 11.42 22.76 28.06
N ILE A 222 10.33 22.97 28.82
CA ILE A 222 9.09 22.20 28.68
C ILE A 222 8.52 22.34 27.28
N GLN A 223 8.45 23.54 26.71
CA GLN A 223 7.96 23.74 25.34
C GLN A 223 8.83 23.01 24.31
N ALA A 224 10.15 23.03 24.47
CA ALA A 224 11.07 22.30 23.60
C ALA A 224 10.88 20.78 23.72
N LEU A 225 10.73 20.26 24.94
CA LEU A 225 10.45 18.84 25.19
C LEU A 225 9.08 18.42 24.63
N GLU A 226 8.04 19.24 24.77
CA GLU A 226 6.73 18.95 24.17
C GLU A 226 6.78 18.95 22.65
N ALA A 227 7.54 19.86 22.03
CA ALA A 227 7.72 19.89 20.59
C ALA A 227 8.46 18.64 20.07
N THR A 228 9.49 18.17 20.78
CA THR A 228 10.20 16.93 20.42
C THR A 228 9.32 15.71 20.62
N LEU A 229 8.59 15.61 21.74
CA LEU A 229 7.62 14.55 22.02
C LEU A 229 6.55 14.46 20.92
N ARG A 230 5.97 15.59 20.50
CA ARG A 230 4.99 15.62 19.39
C ARG A 230 5.58 15.10 18.08
N LYS A 231 6.82 15.44 17.75
CA LYS A 231 7.50 14.94 16.54
C LYS A 231 7.69 13.42 16.59
N VAL A 232 8.12 12.89 17.75
CA VAL A 232 8.34 11.45 17.92
C VAL A 232 7.00 10.69 17.89
N GLN A 233 5.96 11.21 18.55
CA GLN A 233 4.61 10.63 18.49
C GLN A 233 4.03 10.61 17.07
N ALA A 234 4.20 11.70 16.31
CA ALA A 234 3.76 11.76 14.91
C ALA A 234 4.47 10.67 14.08
N ARG A 235 5.79 10.53 14.23
CA ARG A 235 6.57 9.50 13.55
C ARG A 235 6.16 8.09 13.93
N ALA A 236 5.88 7.84 15.22
CA ALA A 236 5.38 6.56 15.69
C ALA A 236 3.97 6.26 15.12
N LYS A 237 3.09 7.26 15.08
CA LYS A 237 1.75 7.12 14.50
C LYS A 237 1.79 6.80 13.01
N GLU A 238 2.63 7.49 12.23
CA GLU A 238 2.83 7.18 10.81
C GLU A 238 3.37 5.77 10.59
N ALA A 239 4.27 5.29 11.45
CA ALA A 239 4.79 3.92 11.37
C ALA A 239 3.68 2.88 11.65
N VAL A 240 2.81 3.15 12.62
CA VAL A 240 1.64 2.31 12.92
C VAL A 240 0.61 2.35 11.81
N GLU A 241 0.35 3.51 11.21
CA GLU A 241 -0.56 3.63 10.06
C GLU A 241 -0.01 2.89 8.83
N LYS A 242 1.31 2.97 8.58
CA LYS A 242 1.96 2.21 7.51
C LYS A 242 1.99 0.71 7.75
N SER A 243 2.11 0.25 9.00
CA SER A 243 2.01 -1.18 9.31
C SER A 243 0.56 -1.69 9.32
N GLY A 244 -0.40 -0.81 9.63
CA GLY A 244 -1.83 -1.12 9.63
C GLY A 244 -2.50 -1.03 8.25
N GLN A 245 -1.92 -0.29 7.31
CA GLN A 245 -2.34 -0.30 5.90
C GLN A 245 -1.96 -1.65 5.29
N ARG A 246 -2.92 -2.58 5.31
CA ARG A 246 -2.87 -3.80 4.51
C ARG A 246 -2.61 -3.40 3.06
N ASP A 247 -1.61 -4.04 2.46
CA ASP A 247 -1.22 -3.75 1.09
C ASP A 247 -2.39 -4.07 0.15
N LEU A 248 -2.98 -3.03 -0.44
CA LEU A 248 -4.13 -3.15 -1.33
C LEU A 248 -3.82 -4.07 -2.52
N ASP A 249 -2.55 -4.20 -2.92
CA ASP A 249 -2.15 -5.07 -4.00
C ASP A 249 -2.09 -6.54 -3.58
N THR A 250 -1.74 -6.84 -2.32
CA THR A 250 -1.81 -8.22 -1.81
C THR A 250 -3.27 -8.66 -1.62
N GLU A 251 -4.13 -7.79 -1.07
CA GLU A 251 -5.56 -8.09 -0.94
C GLU A 251 -6.25 -8.30 -2.29
N LYS A 252 -5.93 -7.48 -3.31
CA LYS A 252 -6.43 -7.69 -4.67
C LYS A 252 -5.98 -9.02 -5.27
N ARG A 253 -4.71 -9.41 -5.04
CA ARG A 253 -4.18 -10.69 -5.52
C ARG A 253 -4.86 -11.86 -4.81
N GLU A 254 -5.02 -11.81 -3.49
CA GLU A 254 -5.72 -12.83 -2.72
C GLU A 254 -7.18 -12.99 -3.17
N ALA A 255 -7.90 -11.88 -3.35
CA ALA A 255 -9.26 -11.88 -3.87
C ALA A 255 -9.33 -12.49 -5.28
N TRP A 256 -8.38 -12.15 -6.15
CA TRP A 256 -8.30 -12.71 -7.50
C TRP A 256 -8.02 -14.21 -7.49
N PHE A 257 -7.06 -14.69 -6.68
CA PHE A 257 -6.80 -16.12 -6.53
C PHE A 257 -8.01 -16.87 -5.99
N THR A 258 -8.70 -16.30 -5.01
CA THR A 258 -9.92 -16.89 -4.44
C THR A 258 -11.01 -17.03 -5.49
N GLN A 259 -11.25 -15.97 -6.29
CA GLN A 259 -12.22 -15.99 -7.38
C GLN A 259 -11.84 -17.00 -8.49
N MET A 260 -10.56 -17.08 -8.85
CA MET A 260 -10.09 -18.04 -9.85
C MET A 260 -10.19 -19.49 -9.36
N THR A 261 -9.89 -19.75 -8.09
CA THR A 261 -10.06 -21.08 -7.50
C THR A 261 -11.53 -21.48 -7.50
N GLN A 262 -12.45 -20.58 -7.12
CA GLN A 262 -13.89 -20.82 -7.20
C GLN A 262 -14.35 -21.10 -8.63
N LEU A 263 -13.88 -20.31 -9.61
CA LEU A 263 -14.17 -20.52 -11.02
C LEU A 263 -13.68 -21.90 -11.49
N CYS A 264 -12.45 -22.28 -11.15
CA CYS A 264 -11.89 -23.59 -11.46
C CYS A 264 -12.73 -24.72 -10.83
N CYS A 265 -13.06 -24.63 -9.53
CA CYS A 265 -13.92 -25.59 -8.85
C CYS A 265 -15.27 -25.74 -9.56
N SER A 266 -15.92 -24.62 -9.91
CA SER A 266 -17.21 -24.64 -10.61
C SER A 266 -17.13 -25.28 -11.99
N MET A 267 -16.05 -25.05 -12.76
CA MET A 267 -15.81 -25.67 -14.07
C MET A 267 -15.62 -27.18 -13.97
N TYR A 268 -15.06 -27.66 -12.86
CA TYR A 268 -14.93 -29.09 -12.56
C TYR A 268 -16.19 -29.70 -11.94
N GLY A 269 -17.28 -28.95 -11.72
CA GLY A 269 -18.51 -29.51 -11.16
C GLY A 269 -18.55 -29.53 -9.63
N VAL A 270 -17.59 -28.89 -8.95
CA VAL A 270 -17.55 -28.69 -7.50
C VAL A 270 -18.14 -27.31 -7.19
N ASP A 271 -19.25 -27.28 -6.46
CA ASP A 271 -19.98 -26.04 -6.15
C ASP A 271 -19.37 -25.32 -4.95
N ASN A 272 -18.99 -26.08 -3.91
CA ASN A 272 -18.42 -25.51 -2.70
C ASN A 272 -17.46 -26.48 -2.02
N VAL A 273 -16.37 -25.95 -1.45
CA VAL A 273 -15.44 -26.68 -0.58
C VAL A 273 -15.36 -25.93 0.73
N ALA A 274 -15.97 -26.49 1.78
CA ALA A 274 -16.00 -25.90 3.10
C ALA A 274 -15.14 -26.71 4.06
N LEU A 275 -14.27 -26.01 4.80
CA LEU A 275 -13.54 -26.58 5.92
C LEU A 275 -14.34 -26.30 7.21
N ASP A 276 -14.87 -27.34 7.83
CA ASP A 276 -15.65 -27.27 9.06
C ASP A 276 -14.91 -28.02 10.18
N GLY A 277 -14.03 -27.29 10.87
CA GLY A 277 -13.14 -27.86 11.87
C GLY A 277 -12.20 -28.91 11.26
N ASN A 278 -12.40 -30.16 11.65
CA ASN A 278 -11.59 -31.30 11.18
C ASN A 278 -12.21 -32.01 9.97
N CYS A 279 -13.28 -31.47 9.39
CA CYS A 279 -13.96 -32.07 8.25
C CYS A 279 -13.86 -31.18 7.02
N ILE A 280 -13.46 -31.78 5.89
CA ILE A 280 -13.56 -31.16 4.58
C ILE A 280 -14.88 -31.62 3.96
N LYS A 281 -15.77 -30.66 3.70
CA LYS A 281 -17.05 -30.89 3.02
C LYS A 281 -16.94 -30.38 1.59
N VAL A 282 -17.11 -31.26 0.63
CA VAL A 282 -17.10 -30.95 -0.80
C VAL A 282 -18.51 -31.17 -1.33
N GLU A 283 -19.14 -30.09 -1.80
CA GLU A 283 -20.46 -30.10 -2.42
C GLU A 283 -20.32 -30.09 -3.94
N TYR A 284 -20.96 -31.04 -4.60
CA TYR A 284 -20.98 -31.15 -6.05
C TYR A 284 -22.25 -30.50 -6.63
N LEU A 285 -22.20 -30.10 -7.89
CA LEU A 285 -23.35 -29.53 -8.62
C LEU A 285 -24.58 -30.46 -8.66
N THR A 286 -24.40 -31.77 -8.46
CA THR A 286 -25.47 -32.77 -8.34
C THR A 286 -26.18 -32.77 -6.99
N LYS A 287 -25.77 -31.90 -6.04
CA LYS A 287 -26.19 -31.87 -4.62
C LYS A 287 -25.70 -33.04 -3.77
N ASP A 288 -24.80 -33.87 -4.32
CA ASP A 288 -24.06 -34.84 -3.54
C ASP A 288 -23.01 -34.13 -2.70
N GLN A 289 -22.79 -34.59 -1.48
CA GLN A 289 -21.79 -34.03 -0.57
C GLN A 289 -20.82 -35.11 -0.12
N LEU A 290 -19.53 -34.90 -0.37
CA LEU A 290 -18.43 -35.70 0.15
C LEU A 290 -17.92 -35.06 1.45
N VAL A 291 -17.80 -35.85 2.50
CA VAL A 291 -17.27 -35.44 3.80
C VAL A 291 -16.03 -36.28 4.09
N ILE A 292 -14.88 -35.62 4.19
CA ILE A 292 -13.60 -36.22 4.56
C ILE A 292 -13.28 -35.76 5.98
N THR A 293 -13.08 -36.69 6.91
CA THR A 293 -12.72 -36.39 8.31
C THR A 293 -11.23 -36.58 8.51
N LEU A 294 -10.57 -35.58 9.10
CA LEU A 294 -9.13 -35.54 9.35
C LEU A 294 -8.83 -35.67 10.85
N ASP A 295 -7.68 -36.27 11.17
CA ASP A 295 -7.10 -36.18 12.50
C ASP A 295 -6.42 -34.80 12.69
N PRO A 296 -6.82 -33.99 13.68
CA PRO A 296 -6.30 -32.64 13.89
C PRO A 296 -4.81 -32.57 14.21
N LEU A 297 -4.19 -33.66 14.65
CA LEU A 297 -2.77 -33.68 15.03
C LEU A 297 -1.86 -34.22 13.93
N THR A 298 -2.37 -35.11 13.07
CA THR A 298 -1.56 -35.82 12.08
C THR A 298 -1.94 -35.49 10.63
N GLU A 299 -3.02 -34.76 10.41
CA GLU A 299 -3.58 -34.41 9.09
C GLU A 299 -3.90 -35.65 8.20
N LEU A 300 -4.00 -36.82 8.83
CA LEU A 300 -4.34 -38.08 8.17
C LEU A 300 -5.84 -38.22 8.00
N ILE A 301 -6.25 -38.84 6.91
CA ILE A 301 -7.66 -39.13 6.64
C ILE A 301 -8.13 -40.29 7.54
N THR A 302 -9.17 -40.01 8.33
CA THR A 302 -9.75 -40.91 9.35
C THR A 302 -11.14 -41.43 8.99
N ASP A 303 -11.87 -40.75 8.11
CA ASP A 303 -13.14 -41.23 7.56
C ASP A 303 -13.45 -40.54 6.22
N ILE A 304 -14.20 -41.22 5.35
CA ILE A 304 -14.74 -40.67 4.11
C ILE A 304 -16.18 -41.15 3.94
N SER A 305 -17.12 -40.21 3.82
CA SER A 305 -18.52 -40.50 3.56
C SER A 305 -19.09 -39.61 2.44
N VAL A 306 -20.06 -40.12 1.70
CA VAL A 306 -20.84 -39.32 0.73
C VAL A 306 -22.31 -39.45 1.10
N ASN A 307 -23.06 -38.36 0.98
CA ASN A 307 -24.49 -38.30 1.30
C ASN A 307 -25.41 -39.06 0.31
N ASN A 308 -24.86 -40.00 -0.47
CA ASN A 308 -25.58 -40.75 -1.49
C ASN A 308 -25.17 -42.23 -1.46
N ASP A 309 -26.09 -43.09 -0.99
CA ASP A 309 -25.86 -44.53 -0.80
C ASP A 309 -25.63 -45.30 -2.12
N ASN A 310 -25.92 -44.69 -3.28
CA ASN A 310 -25.73 -45.31 -4.59
C ASN A 310 -24.28 -45.21 -5.10
N VAL A 311 -23.42 -44.43 -4.44
CA VAL A 311 -22.01 -44.28 -4.81
C VAL A 311 -21.16 -45.22 -3.97
N ALA A 312 -20.58 -46.25 -4.59
CA ALA A 312 -19.64 -47.14 -3.90
C ALA A 312 -18.32 -46.38 -3.63
N ILE A 313 -17.95 -46.22 -2.35
CA ILE A 313 -16.76 -45.46 -1.89
C ILE A 313 -15.78 -46.35 -1.09
N GLY A 314 -16.10 -47.63 -0.87
CA GLY A 314 -15.28 -48.53 -0.04
C GLY A 314 -13.84 -48.71 -0.55
N ASP A 315 -13.64 -48.65 -1.86
CA ASP A 315 -12.33 -48.69 -2.52
C ASP A 315 -11.53 -47.38 -2.34
N LEU A 316 -12.20 -46.23 -2.31
CA LEU A 316 -11.58 -44.93 -2.03
C LEU A 316 -11.18 -44.80 -0.57
N TRP A 317 -11.96 -45.39 0.33
CA TRP A 317 -11.62 -45.49 1.75
C TRP A 317 -10.33 -46.29 1.98
N ASP A 318 -10.20 -47.46 1.35
CA ASP A 318 -9.00 -48.29 1.46
C ASP A 318 -7.74 -47.62 0.90
N LEU A 319 -7.90 -46.75 -0.11
CA LEU A 319 -6.81 -45.96 -0.68
C LEU A 319 -6.41 -44.77 0.21
N ALA A 320 -7.39 -44.14 0.85
CA ALA A 320 -7.19 -42.89 1.60
C ALA A 320 -6.79 -43.09 3.06
N LYS A 321 -7.16 -44.21 3.67
CA LYS A 321 -6.96 -44.45 5.10
C LYS A 321 -5.49 -44.35 5.49
N GLY A 322 -5.17 -43.41 6.39
CA GLY A 322 -3.82 -43.21 6.91
C GLY A 322 -2.85 -42.54 5.93
N GLN A 323 -3.35 -41.94 4.84
CA GLN A 323 -2.58 -41.06 3.96
C GLN A 323 -2.88 -39.58 4.26
N HIS A 324 -1.95 -38.71 3.88
CA HIS A 324 -2.08 -37.27 4.05
C HIS A 324 -3.07 -36.68 3.05
N ILE A 325 -3.87 -35.71 3.48
CA ILE A 325 -4.90 -35.09 2.61
C ILE A 325 -4.32 -34.44 1.34
N ASN A 326 -3.11 -33.90 1.44
CA ASN A 326 -2.40 -33.25 0.33
C ASN A 326 -2.02 -34.23 -0.79
N ASP A 327 -1.83 -35.51 -0.47
CA ASP A 327 -1.36 -36.51 -1.43
C ASP A 327 -2.52 -37.18 -2.19
N VAL A 328 -3.65 -37.39 -1.52
CA VAL A 328 -4.75 -38.21 -2.05
C VAL A 328 -6.08 -37.45 -2.17
N GLY A 329 -6.19 -36.29 -1.52
CA GLY A 329 -7.44 -35.52 -1.45
C GLY A 329 -8.00 -35.12 -2.81
N SER A 330 -7.15 -34.66 -3.73
CA SER A 330 -7.55 -34.31 -5.09
C SER A 330 -8.09 -35.50 -5.88
N THR A 331 -7.43 -36.66 -5.75
CA THR A 331 -7.85 -37.91 -6.39
C THR A 331 -9.20 -38.38 -5.88
N ILE A 332 -9.44 -38.33 -4.57
CA ILE A 332 -10.72 -38.72 -3.96
C ILE A 332 -11.84 -37.80 -4.46
N VAL A 333 -11.62 -36.50 -4.48
CA VAL A 333 -12.62 -35.50 -4.91
C VAL A 333 -12.99 -35.65 -6.39
N LEU A 334 -12.00 -35.95 -7.25
CA LEU A 334 -12.22 -36.14 -8.68
C LEU A 334 -12.86 -37.49 -9.02
N GLU A 335 -12.47 -38.58 -8.34
CA GLU A 335 -13.08 -39.90 -8.53
C GLU A 335 -14.54 -39.93 -8.05
N THR A 336 -14.83 -39.31 -6.91
CA THR A 336 -16.22 -39.17 -6.42
C THR A 336 -17.07 -38.34 -7.37
N LEU A 337 -16.53 -37.22 -7.91
CA LEU A 337 -17.19 -36.44 -8.97
C LEU A 337 -17.46 -37.27 -10.24
N ALA A 338 -16.48 -38.07 -10.69
CA ALA A 338 -16.65 -38.90 -11.88
C ALA A 338 -17.78 -39.92 -11.68
N ARG A 339 -17.88 -40.51 -10.48
CA ARG A 339 -18.91 -41.48 -10.13
C ARG A 339 -20.29 -40.86 -9.96
N THR A 340 -20.39 -39.65 -9.39
CA THR A 340 -21.68 -38.94 -9.27
C THR A 340 -22.20 -38.40 -10.61
N ARG A 341 -21.31 -38.15 -11.58
CA ARG A 341 -21.68 -37.74 -12.94
C ARG A 341 -22.11 -38.90 -13.86
N HIS A 342 -21.71 -40.13 -13.54
CA HIS A 342 -22.04 -41.33 -14.32
C HIS A 342 -23.32 -42.06 -13.86
N LEU A 343 -23.95 -41.57 -12.78
CA LEU A 343 -25.31 -41.90 -12.36
C LEU A 343 -26.30 -40.90 -12.97
#